data_AF-A0A258W0K8-F1
#
_entry.id   AF-A0A258W0K8-F1
#
_cell.length_a   1.000
_cell.length_b   1.000
_cell.length_c   1.000
_cell.angle_alpha   90.00
_cell.angle_beta   90.00
_cell.angle_gamma   90.00
#
_symmetry.space_group_name_H-M   'P 1'
#
loop_
_entity.id
_entity.type
_entity.pdbx_description
1 polymer ?
#
loop_
_entity_poly.entity_id
_entity_poly.type
_entity_poly.pdbx_seq_one_letter_code
_entity_poly.pdbx_strand_id
1 'polypeptide(L)'
;MNSGAARTEKLIQDDPDLKSFVYQQIAEFQPYVTPTTVAAVIAKDPQKLAMELELKGQGRSTSQLALLHRVAIRLRDGDSSIQQEAHHENIYEAIRLAKEKLLNRLDEIQNEVISKKDRIDEINQALQNQFKH
;
A
#
# COMPACT_ATOMS: atom_id res chain seq x y z
N MET A 1 -28.01 -1.20 7.17
CA MET A 1 -27.16 -0.03 6.82
C MET A 1 -26.05 -0.55 5.92
N ASN A 2 -25.96 -0.09 4.66
CA ASN A 2 -24.81 -0.43 3.81
C ASN A 2 -23.59 0.30 4.35
N SER A 3 -22.56 -0.44 4.78
CA SER A 3 -21.30 0.15 5.25
C SER A 3 -20.60 0.91 4.11
N GLY A 4 -19.80 1.92 4.44
CA GLY A 4 -19.01 2.63 3.42
C GLY A 4 -18.05 1.71 2.66
N ALA A 5 -17.66 0.59 3.29
CA ALA A 5 -16.91 -0.49 2.65
C ALA A 5 -17.72 -1.14 1.50
N ALA A 6 -18.95 -1.57 1.77
CA ALA A 6 -19.80 -2.24 0.77
C ALA A 6 -20.10 -1.33 -0.43
N ARG A 7 -20.31 -0.02 -0.21
CA ARG A 7 -20.47 0.96 -1.30
C ARG A 7 -19.23 1.03 -2.19
N THR A 8 -18.06 1.11 -1.58
CA THR A 8 -16.77 1.23 -2.28
C THR A 8 -16.44 -0.07 -3.03
N GLU A 9 -16.66 -1.23 -2.41
CA GLU A 9 -16.49 -2.54 -3.04
C GLU A 9 -17.38 -2.70 -4.27
N LYS A 10 -18.66 -2.35 -4.14
CA LYS A 10 -19.61 -2.42 -5.24
C LYS A 10 -19.15 -1.58 -6.44
N LEU A 11 -18.66 -0.36 -6.21
CA LEU A 11 -18.11 0.47 -7.29
C LEU A 11 -16.95 -0.23 -7.99
N ILE A 12 -15.99 -0.79 -7.25
CA ILE A 12 -14.84 -1.49 -7.84
C ILE A 12 -15.25 -2.71 -8.66
N GLN A 13 -16.31 -3.42 -8.24
CA GLN A 13 -16.79 -4.62 -8.92
C GLN A 13 -17.65 -4.32 -10.16
N ASP A 14 -18.53 -3.34 -10.05
CA ASP A 14 -19.57 -3.07 -11.04
C ASP A 14 -19.15 -2.07 -12.13
N ASP A 15 -18.17 -1.20 -11.85
CA ASP A 15 -17.67 -0.19 -12.80
C ASP A 15 -16.46 -0.75 -13.61
N PRO A 16 -16.62 -1.01 -14.93
CA PRO A 16 -15.53 -1.55 -15.76
C PRO A 16 -14.34 -0.61 -15.90
N ASP A 17 -14.55 0.70 -15.89
CA ASP A 17 -13.48 1.70 -16.02
C ASP A 17 -12.65 1.73 -14.75
N LEU A 18 -13.31 1.72 -13.60
CA LEU A 18 -12.65 1.64 -12.30
C LEU A 18 -11.90 0.31 -12.13
N LYS A 19 -12.49 -0.80 -12.58
CA LYS A 19 -11.84 -2.12 -12.54
C LYS A 19 -10.59 -2.14 -13.43
N SER A 20 -10.66 -1.57 -14.62
CA SER A 20 -9.51 -1.43 -15.53
C SER A 20 -8.43 -0.54 -14.92
N PHE A 21 -8.83 0.58 -14.30
CA PHE A 21 -7.93 1.45 -13.58
C PHE A 21 -7.21 0.71 -12.44
N VAL A 22 -7.92 -0.09 -11.64
CA VAL A 22 -7.31 -0.93 -10.59
C VAL A 22 -6.22 -1.85 -11.17
N TYR A 23 -6.48 -2.52 -12.29
CA TYR A 23 -5.46 -3.37 -12.93
C TYR A 23 -4.24 -2.57 -13.39
N GLN A 24 -4.43 -1.38 -13.95
CA GLN A 24 -3.33 -0.49 -14.33
C GLN A 24 -2.50 -0.07 -13.11
N GLN A 25 -3.15 0.31 -12.01
CA GLN A 25 -2.47 0.69 -10.78
C GLN A 25 -1.68 -0.48 -10.16
N ILE A 26 -2.21 -1.71 -10.23
CA ILE A 26 -1.52 -2.91 -9.73
C ILE A 26 -0.30 -3.26 -10.59
N ALA A 27 -0.34 -3.00 -11.91
CA ALA A 27 0.78 -3.28 -12.80
C ALA A 27 2.04 -2.47 -12.45
N GLU A 28 1.92 -1.35 -11.75
CA GLU A 28 3.08 -0.57 -11.29
C GLU A 28 3.89 -1.28 -10.20
N PHE A 29 3.33 -2.31 -9.53
CA PHE A 29 4.07 -3.10 -8.54
C PHE A 29 4.99 -4.16 -9.17
N GLN A 30 4.94 -4.39 -10.49
CA GLN A 30 5.70 -5.45 -11.17
C GLN A 30 7.19 -5.50 -10.82
N PRO A 31 7.92 -4.37 -10.64
CA PRO A 31 9.33 -4.40 -10.23
C PRO A 31 9.59 -4.98 -8.83
N TYR A 32 8.58 -5.06 -7.96
CA TYR A 32 8.70 -5.42 -6.55
C TYR A 32 8.05 -6.76 -6.21
N VAL A 33 7.41 -7.42 -7.17
CA VAL A 33 6.61 -8.62 -6.94
C VAL A 33 7.14 -9.81 -7.72
N THR A 34 6.84 -10.99 -7.20
CA THR A 34 7.11 -12.27 -7.85
C THR A 34 5.87 -12.74 -8.62
N PRO A 35 5.99 -13.71 -9.54
CA PRO A 35 4.83 -14.33 -10.18
C PRO A 35 3.84 -15.00 -9.21
N THR A 36 4.29 -15.32 -7.99
CA THR A 36 3.44 -15.91 -6.92
C THR A 36 2.75 -14.85 -6.06
N THR A 37 3.09 -13.58 -6.22
CA THR A 37 2.50 -12.50 -5.44
C THR A 37 1.04 -12.26 -5.83
N VAL A 38 0.16 -12.31 -4.85
CA VAL A 38 -1.27 -11.97 -4.99
C VAL A 38 -1.49 -10.52 -4.56
N ALA A 39 -1.96 -9.70 -5.49
CA ALA A 39 -2.40 -8.34 -5.23
C ALA A 39 -3.91 -8.30 -4.98
N ALA A 40 -4.33 -7.60 -3.92
CA ALA A 40 -5.74 -7.41 -3.58
C ALA A 40 -6.04 -5.94 -3.27
N VAL A 41 -7.15 -5.43 -3.82
CA VAL A 41 -7.73 -4.14 -3.46
C VAL A 41 -8.91 -4.38 -2.54
N ILE A 42 -8.87 -3.77 -1.36
CA ILE A 42 -9.80 -4.04 -0.26
C ILE A 42 -10.49 -2.73 0.10
N ALA A 43 -11.80 -2.69 -0.08
CA ALA A 43 -12.63 -1.61 0.46
C ALA A 43 -12.70 -1.72 1.99
N LYS A 44 -12.49 -0.61 2.68
CA LYS A 44 -12.59 -0.51 4.14
C LYS A 44 -13.64 0.50 4.54
N ASP A 45 -14.13 0.37 5.77
CA ASP A 45 -15.10 1.31 6.32
C ASP A 45 -14.40 2.63 6.70
N PRO A 46 -14.77 3.77 6.10
CA PRO A 46 -14.19 5.06 6.45
C PRO A 46 -14.60 5.54 7.85
N GLN A 47 -15.70 5.05 8.42
CA GLN A 47 -16.09 5.42 9.79
C GLN A 47 -15.05 4.98 10.82
N LYS A 48 -14.30 3.92 10.51
CA LYS A 48 -13.17 3.45 11.34
C LYS A 48 -11.95 4.38 11.31
N LEU A 49 -11.98 5.49 10.55
CA LEU A 49 -10.94 6.53 10.58
C LEU A 49 -11.16 7.57 11.68
N ALA A 50 -12.35 7.62 12.29
CA ALA A 50 -12.71 8.67 13.25
C ALA A 50 -11.63 8.88 14.31
N MET A 51 -11.26 7.81 15.03
CA MET A 51 -10.24 7.85 16.07
C MET A 51 -8.86 8.26 15.53
N GLU A 52 -8.46 7.78 14.35
CA GLU A 52 -7.15 8.13 13.78
C GLU A 52 -7.06 9.61 13.40
N LEU A 53 -8.13 10.16 12.82
CA LEU A 53 -8.19 11.57 12.43
C LEU A 53 -8.30 12.49 13.65
N GLU A 54 -9.03 12.09 14.69
CA GLU A 54 -9.08 12.80 15.97
C GLU A 54 -7.69 12.93 16.59
N LEU A 55 -6.91 11.85 16.64
CA LEU A 55 -5.52 11.88 17.15
C LEU A 55 -4.59 12.78 16.35
N LYS A 56 -4.89 13.02 15.06
CA LYS A 56 -4.14 13.91 14.16
C LYS A 56 -4.65 15.36 14.19
N GLY A 57 -5.62 15.69 15.05
CA GLY A 57 -6.25 17.02 15.10
C GLY A 57 -7.13 17.34 13.88
N GLN A 58 -7.49 16.31 13.09
CA GLN A 58 -8.28 16.41 11.86
C GLN A 58 -9.65 15.74 12.01
N GLY A 59 -10.22 15.78 13.22
CA GLY A 59 -11.50 15.15 13.52
C GLY A 59 -12.56 15.50 12.48
N ARG A 60 -13.27 14.48 11.99
CA ARG A 60 -14.34 14.61 11.02
C ARG A 60 -15.62 14.05 11.61
N SER A 61 -16.75 14.66 11.28
CA SER A 61 -18.05 14.10 11.65
C SER A 61 -18.29 12.75 10.96
N THR A 62 -19.18 11.94 11.52
CA THR A 62 -19.62 10.68 10.90
C THR A 62 -20.20 10.89 9.49
N SER A 63 -20.88 12.02 9.25
CA SER A 63 -21.40 12.37 7.93
C SER A 63 -20.29 12.70 6.93
N GLN A 64 -19.23 13.41 7.34
CA GLN A 64 -18.07 13.68 6.49
C GLN A 64 -17.28 12.41 6.19
N LEU A 65 -17.14 11.52 7.18
CA LEU A 65 -16.49 10.21 6.99
C LEU A 65 -17.27 9.31 6.04
N ALA A 66 -18.60 9.35 6.09
CA ALA A 66 -19.45 8.54 5.22
C ALA A 66 -19.26 8.88 3.73
N LEU A 67 -18.77 10.07 3.39
CA LEU A 67 -18.49 10.49 2.00
C LEU A 67 -17.15 9.94 1.47
N LEU A 68 -16.27 9.47 2.35
CA LEU A 68 -14.95 9.00 1.94
C LEU A 68 -15.02 7.57 1.38
N HIS A 69 -14.14 7.29 0.43
CA HIS A 69 -13.70 5.95 0.09
C HIS A 69 -12.42 5.66 0.87
N ARG A 70 -12.37 4.52 1.57
CA ARG A 70 -11.13 4.02 2.19
C ARG A 70 -10.74 2.72 1.49
N VAL A 71 -9.54 2.71 0.94
CA VAL A 71 -9.03 1.60 0.15
C VAL A 71 -7.69 1.16 0.71
N ALA A 72 -7.50 -0.15 0.83
CA ALA A 72 -6.21 -0.75 1.10
C ALA A 72 -5.77 -1.59 -0.10
N ILE A 73 -4.50 -1.47 -0.48
CA ILE A 73 -3.86 -2.38 -1.43
C ILE A 73 -2.96 -3.30 -0.62
N ARG A 74 -3.10 -4.60 -0.82
CA ARG A 74 -2.29 -5.65 -0.18
C ARG A 74 -1.56 -6.46 -1.24
N LEU A 75 -0.27 -6.67 -1.02
CA LEU A 75 0.55 -7.64 -1.74
C LEU A 75 0.87 -8.77 -0.77
N ARG A 76 0.64 -10.02 -1.19
CA ARG A 76 0.95 -11.22 -0.40
C ARG A 76 1.78 -12.18 -1.24
N ASP A 77 2.90 -12.63 -0.70
CA ASP A 77 3.72 -13.68 -1.27
C ASP A 77 4.01 -14.73 -0.19
N GLY A 78 3.46 -15.94 -0.35
CA GLY A 78 3.42 -16.96 0.70
C GLY A 78 2.79 -16.43 2.00
N ASP A 79 3.53 -16.55 3.11
CA ASP A 79 3.12 -16.08 4.44
C ASP A 79 3.42 -14.59 4.67
N SER A 80 4.23 -13.97 3.79
CA SER A 80 4.56 -12.55 3.89
C SER A 80 3.47 -11.70 3.25
N SER A 81 3.11 -10.60 3.92
CA SER A 81 2.22 -9.62 3.30
C SER A 81 2.56 -8.21 3.73
N ILE A 82 2.37 -7.28 2.79
CA ILE A 82 2.49 -5.86 3.02
C ILE A 82 1.21 -5.20 2.51
N GLN A 83 0.76 -4.16 3.20
CA GLN A 83 -0.40 -3.41 2.78
C GLN A 83 -0.25 -1.95 3.17
N GLN A 84 -0.82 -1.08 2.35
CA GLN A 84 -1.00 0.32 2.70
C GLN A 84 -2.42 0.73 2.37
N GLU A 85 -2.87 1.79 3.05
CA GLU A 85 -4.21 2.31 2.88
C GLU A 85 -4.24 3.83 2.76
N ALA A 86 -5.26 4.29 2.03
CA ALA A 86 -5.57 5.70 1.89
C ALA A 86 -7.08 5.91 1.87
N HIS A 87 -7.46 7.17 2.00
CA HIS A 87 -8.85 7.58 1.91
C HIS A 87 -8.98 8.89 1.15
N HIS A 88 -10.04 9.00 0.37
CA HIS A 88 -10.36 10.21 -0.40
C HIS A 88 -11.84 10.23 -0.77
N GLU A 89 -12.40 11.39 -1.09
CA GLU A 89 -13.79 11.54 -1.57
C GLU A 89 -14.00 10.94 -2.97
N ASN A 90 -12.92 10.89 -3.76
CA ASN A 90 -12.86 10.25 -5.06
C ASN A 90 -12.16 8.90 -4.95
N ILE A 91 -12.81 7.84 -5.43
CA ILE A 91 -12.31 6.45 -5.36
C ILE A 91 -11.02 6.23 -6.17
N TYR A 92 -10.87 6.88 -7.33
CA TYR A 92 -9.66 6.82 -8.15
C TYR A 92 -8.46 7.37 -7.40
N GLU A 93 -8.64 8.52 -6.75
CA GLU A 93 -7.62 9.14 -5.91
C GLU A 93 -7.31 8.30 -4.67
N ALA A 94 -8.33 7.71 -4.02
CA ALA A 94 -8.10 6.82 -2.88
C ALA A 94 -7.23 5.60 -3.26
N ILE A 95 -7.44 5.02 -4.44
CA ILE A 95 -6.63 3.92 -4.98
C ILE A 95 -5.22 4.41 -5.30
N ARG A 96 -5.09 5.54 -6.01
CA ARG A 96 -3.78 6.14 -6.37
C ARG A 96 -2.93 6.41 -5.14
N LEU A 97 -3.50 7.06 -4.13
CA LEU A 97 -2.82 7.36 -2.86
C LEU A 97 -2.43 6.10 -2.09
N ALA A 98 -3.28 5.06 -2.10
CA ALA A 98 -2.94 3.78 -1.46
C ALA A 98 -1.77 3.09 -2.19
N LYS A 99 -1.76 3.15 -3.53
CA LYS A 99 -0.66 2.64 -4.37
C LYS A 99 0.64 3.39 -4.08
N GLU A 100 0.63 4.72 -4.12
CA GLU A 100 1.82 5.55 -3.89
C GLU A 100 2.44 5.29 -2.52
N LYS A 101 1.62 5.20 -1.47
CA LYS A 101 2.10 4.81 -0.14
C LYS A 101 2.75 3.42 -0.14
N LEU A 102 2.20 2.48 -0.89
CA LEU A 102 2.75 1.12 -0.95
C LEU A 102 4.05 1.07 -1.73
N LEU A 103 4.14 1.77 -2.88
CA LEU A 103 5.37 1.90 -3.65
C LEU A 103 6.49 2.53 -2.82
N ASN A 104 6.21 3.66 -2.17
CA ASN A 104 7.18 4.31 -1.28
C ASN A 104 7.67 3.35 -0.18
N ARG A 105 6.76 2.56 0.40
CA ARG A 105 7.15 1.58 1.41
C ARG A 105 8.00 0.44 0.85
N LEU A 106 7.73 0.00 -0.37
CA LEU A 106 8.53 -1.02 -1.06
C LEU A 106 9.93 -0.47 -1.40
N ASP A 107 10.02 0.78 -1.84
CA ASP A 107 11.29 1.48 -2.09
C ASP A 107 12.13 1.60 -0.81
N GLU A 108 11.51 1.99 0.30
CA GLU A 108 12.17 2.01 1.61
C GLU A 108 12.78 0.65 1.95
N ILE A 109 11.99 -0.42 1.80
CA ILE A 109 12.44 -1.80 2.08
C ILE A 109 13.59 -2.19 1.14
N GLN A 110 13.49 -1.90 -0.15
CA GLN A 110 14.53 -2.21 -1.13
C GLN A 110 15.84 -1.47 -0.79
N ASN A 111 15.74 -0.17 -0.47
CA ASN A 111 16.89 0.65 -0.08
C ASN A 111 17.56 0.16 1.21
N GLU A 112 16.76 -0.26 2.21
CA GLU A 112 17.29 -0.86 3.44
C GLU A 112 18.05 -2.17 3.18
N VAL A 113 17.57 -3.01 2.26
CA VAL A 113 18.22 -4.28 1.91
C VAL A 113 19.52 -4.03 1.15
N ILE A 114 19.54 -3.11 0.19
CA ILE A 114 20.75 -2.74 -0.57
C ILE A 114 21.83 -2.20 0.37
N SER A 115 21.48 -1.26 1.25
CA SER A 115 22.43 -0.67 2.21
C SER A 115 23.06 -1.73 3.14
N LYS A 116 22.31 -2.77 3.55
CA LYS A 116 22.85 -3.87 4.34
C LYS A 116 23.84 -4.73 3.54
N LYS A 117 23.57 -4.97 2.26
CA LYS A 117 24.47 -5.73 1.38
C LYS A 117 25.78 -4.98 1.17
N ASP A 118 25.71 -3.68 0.86
CA ASP A 118 26.90 -2.85 0.65
C ASP A 118 27.82 -2.86 1.88
N ARG A 119 27.23 -2.77 3.09
CA ARG A 119 27.99 -2.88 4.35
C ARG A 119 28.70 -4.23 4.51
N ILE A 120 28.05 -5.33 4.13
CA ILE A 120 28.66 -6.67 4.20
C ILE A 120 29.81 -6.79 3.22
N ASP A 121 29.66 -6.24 2.01
CA ASP A 121 30.70 -6.27 0.98
C ASP A 121 31.93 -5.45 1.42
N GLU A 122 31.74 -4.29 2.06
CA GLU A 122 32.83 -3.51 2.69
C GLU A 122 33.57 -4.31 3.78
N ILE A 123 32.84 -4.99 4.68
CA ILE A 123 33.44 -5.83 5.73
C ILE A 123 34.27 -6.96 5.11
N ASN A 124 33.73 -7.64 4.10
CA ASN A 124 34.43 -8.74 3.44
C ASN A 124 35.71 -8.26 2.73
N GLN A 125 35.68 -7.08 2.10
CA GLN A 125 36.87 -6.46 1.51
C GLN A 125 37.92 -6.11 2.58
N ALA A 126 37.50 -5.53 3.72
CA ALA A 126 38.39 -5.21 4.82
C ALA A 126 39.05 -6.47 5.42
N LEU A 127 38.28 -7.54 5.62
CA LEU A 127 38.79 -8.83 6.10
C LEU A 127 39.79 -9.43 5.11
N GLN A 128 39.47 -9.46 3.81
CA GLN A 128 40.39 -9.98 2.78
C GLN A 128 41.70 -9.18 2.69
N ASN A 129 41.67 -7.87 2.95
CA ASN A 129 42.87 -7.04 2.96
C ASN A 129 43.73 -7.26 4.22
N GLN A 130 43.13 -7.65 5.36
CA GLN A 130 43.88 -8.01 6.57
C GLN A 130 44.66 -9.32 6.45
N PHE A 131 44.25 -10.25 5.60
CA PHE A 131 44.97 -11.53 5.38
C PHE A 131 46.06 -11.46 4.30
N LYS A 132 46.28 -10.29 3.67
CA LYS A 132 47.31 -10.07 2.63
C LYS A 132 48.57 -9.35 3.13
N HIS A 133 48.71 -9.16 4.44
CA HIS A 133 49.91 -8.64 5.11
C HIS A 133 50.45 -9.65 6.11
#